data_AF-A0A2M7G511-F1
#
_entry.id   AF-A0A2M7G511-F1
#
_cell.length_a   1.000
_cell.length_b   1.000
_cell.length_c   1.000
_cell.angle_alpha   90.00
_cell.angle_beta   90.00
_cell.angle_gamma   90.00
#
_symmetry.space_group_name_H-M   'P 1'
#
loop_
_entity.id
_entity.type
_entity.pdbx_description
1 polymer ?
#
loop_
_entity_poly.entity_id
_entity_poly.type
_entity_poly.pdbx_seq_one_letter_code
_entity_poly.pdbx_strand_id
1 'polypeptide(L)'
;MANPIAPAEGMEGLAATITEGYQTLKQITCLEDVYEIMDFLMDETKAKYNNIRCKVDCAMCCKGLHPPYISVIEWELILYYINEFPQIIKDEIIRRARFYAAEYRDSLILQQNLIEGKIPAEEVRETYQTLAQSLKHATCPFLVMDKCGIYPVRPAKCRAMGNSLVQIEDTVKVHTCAWEISNFEDYMRQQGSRALTMPVWNIFEKVIEIVNPTGSMKAVMPIWLITHIRGNSLLEEPDPKPLIAL
;
A
#
# COMPACT_ATOMS: atom_id res chain seq x y z
N MET A 1 -25.64 9.67 4.93
CA MET A 1 -25.69 8.21 5.16
C MET A 1 -26.24 7.58 3.90
N ALA A 2 -25.37 7.05 3.04
CA ALA A 2 -25.78 6.45 1.78
C ALA A 2 -26.09 4.95 2.00
N ASN A 3 -27.17 4.49 1.40
CA ASN A 3 -27.66 3.11 1.44
C ASN A 3 -26.63 2.14 0.82
N PRO A 4 -26.42 0.93 1.38
CA PRO A 4 -25.53 -0.05 0.77
C PRO A 4 -26.22 -0.63 -0.47
N ILE A 5 -25.58 -0.46 -1.62
CA ILE A 5 -25.92 -1.16 -2.87
C ILE A 5 -25.78 -2.66 -2.60
N ALA A 6 -26.78 -3.45 -2.99
CA ALA A 6 -26.75 -4.89 -2.81
C ALA A 6 -25.57 -5.50 -3.60
N PRO A 7 -24.81 -6.46 -3.04
CA PRO A 7 -23.68 -7.05 -3.74
C PRO A 7 -24.15 -7.77 -5.02
N ALA A 8 -23.35 -7.71 -6.09
CA ALA A 8 -23.59 -8.52 -7.29
C ALA A 8 -23.73 -10.02 -6.94
N GLU A 9 -24.54 -10.79 -7.68
CA GLU A 9 -24.72 -12.23 -7.44
C GLU A 9 -23.35 -12.94 -7.31
N GLY A 10 -23.13 -13.61 -6.18
CA GLY A 10 -21.86 -14.28 -5.82
C GLY A 10 -20.91 -13.47 -4.91
N MET A 11 -21.19 -12.18 -4.64
CA MET A 11 -20.42 -11.34 -3.71
C MET A 11 -20.90 -11.43 -2.25
N GLU A 12 -22.05 -12.05 -2.00
CA GLU A 12 -22.63 -12.23 -0.65
C GLU A 12 -21.67 -13.00 0.28
N GLY A 13 -21.01 -14.05 -0.25
CA GLY A 13 -19.99 -14.80 0.49
C GLY A 13 -18.73 -13.99 0.79
N LEU A 14 -18.35 -13.08 -0.11
CA LEU A 14 -17.21 -12.18 0.09
C LEU A 14 -17.52 -11.13 1.16
N ALA A 15 -18.71 -10.52 1.11
CA ALA A 15 -19.15 -9.56 2.11
C ALA A 15 -19.24 -10.18 3.53
N ALA A 16 -19.75 -11.42 3.63
CA ALA A 16 -19.76 -12.18 4.87
C ALA A 16 -18.34 -12.48 5.37
N THR A 17 -17.45 -12.95 4.49
CA THR A 17 -16.04 -13.23 4.82
C THR A 17 -15.28 -11.97 5.25
N ILE A 18 -15.52 -10.83 4.58
CA ILE A 18 -14.97 -9.52 4.96
C ILE A 18 -15.47 -9.12 6.35
N THR A 19 -16.75 -9.34 6.63
CA THR A 19 -17.36 -8.98 7.91
C THR A 19 -16.82 -9.84 9.04
N GLU A 20 -16.80 -11.16 8.89
CA GLU A 20 -16.27 -12.10 9.91
C GLU A 20 -14.77 -11.91 10.14
N GLY A 21 -13.99 -11.76 9.06
CA GLY A 21 -12.57 -11.44 9.15
C GLY A 21 -12.33 -10.13 9.91
N TYR A 22 -13.11 -9.09 9.61
CA TYR A 22 -13.04 -7.83 10.34
C TYR A 22 -13.42 -7.97 11.82
N GLN A 23 -14.46 -8.75 12.17
CA GLN A 23 -14.84 -8.97 13.57
C GLN A 23 -13.77 -9.71 14.38
N THR A 24 -12.98 -10.56 13.72
CA THR A 24 -11.84 -11.25 14.33
C THR A 24 -10.67 -10.29 14.52
N LEU A 25 -10.33 -9.53 13.47
CA LEU A 25 -9.15 -8.66 13.46
C LEU A 25 -9.32 -7.37 14.26
N LYS A 26 -10.54 -6.91 14.55
CA LYS A 26 -10.77 -5.71 15.38
C LYS A 26 -10.25 -5.84 16.82
N GLN A 27 -9.90 -7.05 17.26
CA GLN A 27 -9.32 -7.30 18.58
C GLN A 27 -7.83 -6.96 18.64
N ILE A 28 -7.19 -6.75 17.48
CA ILE A 28 -5.79 -6.37 17.37
C ILE A 28 -5.61 -4.92 17.84
N THR A 29 -4.60 -4.69 18.68
CA THR A 29 -4.33 -3.40 19.31
C THR A 29 -2.99 -2.78 18.92
N CYS A 30 -2.12 -3.51 18.22
CA CYS A 30 -0.83 -3.01 17.74
C CYS A 30 -0.59 -3.33 16.26
N LEU A 31 0.35 -2.62 15.64
CA LEU A 31 0.64 -2.75 14.21
C LEU A 31 1.38 -4.05 13.88
N GLU A 32 2.22 -4.52 14.80
CA GLU A 32 3.05 -5.72 14.67
C GLU A 32 2.19 -6.96 14.48
N ASP A 33 1.16 -7.15 15.30
CA ASP A 33 0.21 -8.25 15.19
C ASP A 33 -0.52 -8.23 13.83
N VAL A 34 -0.89 -7.03 13.33
CA VAL A 34 -1.47 -6.89 11.99
C VAL A 34 -0.47 -7.38 10.94
N TYR A 35 0.80 -7.00 11.05
CA TYR A 35 1.84 -7.38 10.11
C TYR A 35 2.14 -8.87 10.14
N GLU A 36 2.20 -9.50 11.32
CA GLU A 36 2.40 -10.94 11.45
C GLU A 36 1.27 -11.73 10.80
N ILE A 37 0.02 -11.34 11.05
CA ILE A 37 -1.15 -11.97 10.43
C ILE A 37 -1.13 -11.77 8.91
N MET A 38 -0.80 -10.57 8.44
CA MET A 38 -0.67 -10.31 7.00
C MET A 38 0.40 -11.19 6.37
N ASP A 39 1.61 -11.22 6.93
CA ASP A 39 2.72 -12.00 6.40
C ASP A 39 2.37 -13.51 6.37
N PHE A 40 1.77 -14.04 7.44
CA PHE A 40 1.27 -15.41 7.48
C PHE A 40 0.28 -15.70 6.34
N LEU A 41 -0.73 -14.85 6.16
CA LEU A 41 -1.75 -15.04 5.14
C LEU A 41 -1.22 -14.85 3.70
N MET A 42 -0.23 -13.97 3.51
CA MET A 42 0.45 -13.83 2.22
C MET A 42 1.27 -15.09 1.89
N ASP A 43 1.91 -15.70 2.88
CA ASP A 43 2.69 -16.92 2.68
C ASP A 43 1.80 -18.14 2.42
N GLU A 44 0.66 -18.25 3.09
CA GLU A 44 -0.39 -19.24 2.76
C GLU A 44 -0.89 -19.07 1.31
N THR A 45 -1.06 -17.83 0.87
CA THR A 45 -1.46 -17.52 -0.51
C THR A 45 -0.41 -17.96 -1.53
N LYS A 46 0.87 -17.68 -1.28
CA LYS A 46 1.97 -18.13 -2.15
C LYS A 46 2.09 -19.65 -2.18
N ALA A 47 1.91 -20.31 -1.04
CA ALA A 47 1.94 -21.77 -0.96
C ALA A 47 0.81 -22.40 -1.78
N LYS A 48 -0.38 -21.78 -1.79
CA LYS A 48 -1.54 -22.21 -2.57
C LYS A 48 -1.40 -21.95 -4.07
N TYR A 49 -0.82 -20.82 -4.46
CA TYR A 49 -0.72 -20.38 -5.85
C TYR A 49 0.75 -20.29 -6.30
N ASN A 50 1.34 -21.46 -6.60
CA ASN A 50 2.76 -21.61 -6.97
C ASN A 50 3.18 -20.87 -8.26
N ASN A 51 2.22 -20.40 -9.05
CA ASN A 51 2.42 -19.59 -10.25
C ASN A 51 2.65 -18.10 -9.95
N ILE A 52 2.38 -17.65 -8.71
CA ILE A 52 2.69 -16.29 -8.26
C ILE A 52 4.22 -16.13 -8.19
N ARG A 53 4.74 -15.17 -8.95
CA ARG A 53 6.18 -14.86 -9.03
C ARG A 53 6.60 -13.72 -8.11
N CYS A 54 5.67 -13.12 -7.38
CA CYS A 54 5.97 -12.11 -6.37
C CYS A 54 6.76 -12.74 -5.19
N LYS A 55 8.02 -12.32 -5.05
CA LYS A 55 8.96 -12.82 -4.03
C LYS A 55 9.43 -11.70 -3.10
N VAL A 56 9.96 -12.08 -1.94
CA VAL A 56 10.51 -11.17 -0.91
C VAL A 56 11.58 -10.21 -1.46
N ASP A 57 12.35 -10.64 -2.44
CA ASP A 57 13.42 -9.89 -3.09
C ASP A 57 12.99 -9.19 -4.39
N CYS A 58 11.72 -9.32 -4.80
CA CYS A 58 11.19 -8.63 -5.96
C CYS A 58 10.91 -7.17 -5.62
N ALA A 59 11.52 -6.25 -6.37
CA ALA A 59 11.30 -4.81 -6.22
C ALA A 59 10.47 -4.19 -7.36
N MET A 60 9.74 -5.02 -8.12
CA MET A 60 8.92 -4.51 -9.23
C MET A 60 7.81 -3.59 -8.74
N CYS A 61 7.26 -3.81 -7.54
CA CYS A 61 6.28 -2.89 -6.96
C CYS A 61 6.88 -1.53 -6.55
N CYS A 62 8.21 -1.43 -6.45
CA CYS A 62 8.91 -0.19 -6.16
C CYS A 62 9.18 0.65 -7.41
N LYS A 63 8.83 0.16 -8.61
CA LYS A 63 9.12 0.80 -9.90
C LYS A 63 7.82 1.01 -10.69
N GLY A 64 7.55 2.26 -11.06
CA GLY A 64 6.45 2.61 -11.97
C GLY A 64 5.04 2.38 -11.44
N LEU A 65 4.89 2.28 -10.11
CA LEU A 65 3.61 2.15 -9.44
C LEU A 65 3.33 3.36 -8.55
N HIS A 66 2.04 3.56 -8.24
CA HIS A 66 1.63 4.56 -7.26
C HIS A 66 2.26 4.22 -5.90
N PRO A 67 2.98 5.15 -5.27
CA PRO A 67 3.51 4.93 -3.93
C PRO A 67 2.36 4.60 -2.96
N PRO A 68 2.59 3.74 -1.96
CA PRO A 68 1.57 3.44 -0.97
C PRO A 68 1.20 4.70 -0.19
N TYR A 69 -0.04 4.76 0.28
CA TYR A 69 -0.38 5.60 1.42
C TYR A 69 -0.19 4.82 2.70
N ILE A 70 0.20 5.53 3.74
CA ILE A 70 0.54 4.95 5.03
C ILE A 70 -0.03 5.82 6.15
N SER A 71 -0.33 5.18 7.26
CA SER A 71 -0.74 5.82 8.50
C SER A 71 0.48 6.33 9.29
N VAL A 72 0.26 7.17 10.32
CA VAL A 72 1.36 7.67 11.15
C VAL A 72 2.05 6.54 11.93
N ILE A 73 1.30 5.54 12.41
CA ILE A 73 1.88 4.40 13.14
C ILE A 73 2.81 3.56 12.25
N GLU A 74 2.45 3.40 10.97
CA GLU A 74 3.34 2.76 10.00
C GLU A 74 4.58 3.62 9.70
N TRP A 75 4.39 4.94 9.61
CA TRP A 75 5.49 5.86 9.39
C TRP A 75 6.47 5.90 10.56
N GLU A 76 5.98 5.87 11.80
CA GLU A 76 6.81 5.82 13.01
C GLU A 76 7.75 4.60 12.99
N LEU A 77 7.22 3.43 12.67
CA LEU A 77 8.01 2.21 12.54
C LEU A 77 9.05 2.31 11.42
N ILE A 78 8.67 2.89 10.27
CA ILE A 78 9.60 3.14 9.15
C ILE A 78 10.69 4.12 9.57
N LEU A 79 10.33 5.21 10.25
CA LEU A 79 11.24 6.26 10.70
C LEU A 79 12.27 5.71 11.70
N TYR A 80 11.82 4.92 12.67
CA TYR A 80 12.68 4.19 13.59
C TYR A 80 13.68 3.31 12.83
N TYR A 81 13.19 2.50 11.89
CA TYR A 81 14.03 1.57 11.13
C TYR A 81 15.05 2.26 10.22
N ILE A 82 14.67 3.37 9.55
CA ILE A 82 15.60 4.10 8.67
C ILE A 82 16.66 4.86 9.46
N ASN A 83 16.38 5.25 10.71
CA ASN A 83 17.37 5.93 11.56
C ASN A 83 18.55 5.02 11.91
N GLU A 84 18.32 3.71 12.00
CA GLU A 84 19.35 2.66 12.18
C GLU A 84 20.21 2.41 10.92
N PHE A 85 19.88 2.99 9.77
CA PHE A 85 20.66 2.78 8.56
C PHE A 85 22.04 3.48 8.62
N PRO A 86 23.05 2.93 7.90
CA PRO A 86 24.27 3.67 7.64
C PRO A 86 23.99 5.02 6.98
N GLN A 87 24.76 6.05 7.35
CA GLN A 87 24.56 7.41 6.86
C GLN A 87 24.49 7.50 5.32
N ILE A 88 25.33 6.75 4.62
CA ILE A 88 25.33 6.70 3.14
C ILE A 88 23.98 6.24 2.55
N ILE A 89 23.27 5.34 3.23
CA ILE A 89 21.95 4.88 2.79
C ILE A 89 20.89 5.93 3.10
N LYS A 90 20.99 6.59 4.27
CA LYS A 90 20.10 7.71 4.63
C LYS A 90 20.22 8.87 3.65
N ASP A 91 21.45 9.24 3.30
CA ASP A 91 21.74 10.30 2.32
C ASP A 91 21.13 9.98 0.95
N GLU A 92 21.23 8.73 0.51
CA GLU A 92 20.64 8.28 -0.76
C GLU A 92 19.11 8.32 -0.74
N ILE A 93 18.48 7.89 0.37
CA ILE A 93 17.02 7.98 0.55
C ILE A 93 16.58 9.45 0.52
N ILE A 94 17.26 10.34 1.25
CA ILE A 94 16.98 11.78 1.29
C ILE A 94 17.10 12.40 -0.11
N ARG A 95 18.19 12.09 -0.83
CA ARG A 95 18.42 12.57 -2.19
C ARG A 95 17.30 12.13 -3.13
N ARG A 96 16.88 10.87 -3.07
CA ARG A 96 15.78 10.33 -3.88
C ARG A 96 14.43 10.91 -3.49
N ALA A 97 14.18 11.12 -2.19
CA ALA A 97 12.95 11.73 -1.71
C ALA A 97 12.79 13.14 -2.27
N ARG A 98 13.85 13.95 -2.22
CA ARG A 98 13.86 15.30 -2.80
C ARG A 98 13.63 15.28 -4.31
N PHE A 99 14.32 14.40 -5.03
CA PHE A 99 14.10 14.23 -6.47
C PHE A 99 12.65 13.83 -6.76
N TYR A 100 12.12 12.84 -6.04
CA TYR A 100 10.75 12.37 -6.21
C TYR A 100 9.74 13.50 -5.96
N ALA A 101 9.90 14.25 -4.87
CA ALA A 101 9.02 15.36 -4.53
C ALA A 101 9.08 16.47 -5.57
N ALA A 102 10.26 16.81 -6.09
CA ALA A 102 10.43 17.83 -7.12
C ALA A 102 9.83 17.40 -8.48
N GLU A 103 10.09 16.16 -8.91
CA GLU A 103 9.67 15.64 -10.21
C GLU A 103 8.17 15.31 -10.25
N TYR A 104 7.63 14.75 -9.15
CA TYR A 104 6.27 14.20 -9.11
C TYR A 104 5.33 14.98 -8.19
N ARG A 105 5.64 16.25 -7.90
CA ARG A 105 4.88 17.11 -6.98
C ARG A 105 3.38 17.06 -7.19
N ASP A 106 2.93 17.37 -8.41
CA ASP A 106 1.50 17.46 -8.73
C ASP A 106 0.82 16.09 -8.63
N SER A 107 1.54 15.02 -8.97
CA SER A 107 1.03 13.65 -8.83
C SER A 107 0.89 13.23 -7.37
N LEU A 108 1.82 13.64 -6.50
CA LEU A 108 1.72 13.40 -5.06
C LEU A 108 0.51 14.13 -4.46
N ILE A 109 0.29 15.39 -4.84
CA ILE A 109 -0.86 16.18 -4.38
C ILE A 109 -2.16 15.56 -4.89
N LEU A 110 -2.23 15.20 -6.18
CA LEU A 110 -3.40 14.55 -6.77
C LEU A 110 -3.72 13.22 -6.08
N GLN A 111 -2.69 12.40 -5.83
CA GLN A 111 -2.86 11.14 -5.12
C GLN A 111 -3.31 11.35 -3.67
N GLN A 112 -2.76 12.35 -2.97
CA GLN A 112 -3.20 12.70 -1.63
C GLN A 112 -4.68 13.11 -1.60
N ASN A 113 -5.10 13.97 -2.53
CA ASN A 113 -6.50 14.37 -2.66
C ASN A 113 -7.42 13.17 -2.92
N LEU A 114 -6.97 12.20 -3.71
CA LEU A 114 -7.70 10.96 -3.98
C LEU A 114 -7.91 10.14 -2.69
N ILE A 115 -6.87 10.00 -1.87
CA ILE A 115 -6.93 9.26 -0.59
C ILE A 115 -7.83 9.96 0.43
N GLU A 116 -7.82 11.30 0.42
CA GLU A 116 -8.66 12.12 1.29
C GLU A 116 -10.12 12.23 0.82
N GLY A 117 -10.49 11.57 -0.29
CA GLY A 117 -11.84 11.63 -0.84
C GLY A 117 -12.23 13.02 -1.37
N LYS A 118 -11.25 13.85 -1.72
CA LYS A 118 -11.45 15.18 -2.30
C LYS A 118 -11.72 15.15 -3.80
N ILE A 119 -11.49 13.99 -4.44
CA ILE A 119 -11.77 13.75 -5.85
C ILE A 119 -13.22 13.27 -5.99
N PRO A 120 -14.07 13.90 -6.82
CA PRO A 120 -15.42 13.43 -7.10
C PRO A 120 -15.43 11.97 -7.58
N ALA A 121 -16.45 11.21 -7.20
CA ALA A 121 -16.53 9.76 -7.49
C ALA A 121 -16.45 9.47 -9.00
N GLU A 122 -17.07 10.32 -9.82
CA GLU A 122 -17.06 10.25 -11.28
C GLU A 122 -15.67 10.49 -11.90
N GLU A 123 -14.77 11.18 -11.20
CA GLU A 123 -13.41 11.52 -11.66
C GLU A 123 -12.35 10.52 -11.13
N VAL A 124 -12.69 9.65 -10.18
CA VAL A 124 -11.74 8.72 -9.55
C VAL A 124 -11.02 7.86 -10.59
N ARG A 125 -11.75 7.34 -11.58
CA ARG A 125 -11.17 6.48 -12.62
C ARG A 125 -10.15 7.21 -13.49
N GLU A 126 -10.49 8.41 -13.96
CA GLU A 126 -9.59 9.24 -14.76
C GLU A 126 -8.36 9.65 -13.95
N THR A 127 -8.56 9.99 -12.66
CA THR A 127 -7.48 10.31 -11.73
C THR A 127 -6.49 9.15 -11.59
N TYR A 128 -6.97 7.92 -11.42
CA TYR A 128 -6.09 6.74 -11.39
C TYR A 128 -5.29 6.55 -12.68
N GLN A 129 -5.89 6.82 -13.84
CA GLN A 129 -5.22 6.72 -15.14
C GLN A 129 -4.13 7.78 -15.28
N THR A 130 -4.44 9.03 -14.90
CA THR A 130 -3.48 10.14 -14.87
C THR A 130 -2.30 9.81 -13.97
N LEU A 131 -2.55 9.35 -12.74
CA LEU A 131 -1.50 8.94 -11.81
C LEU A 131 -0.66 7.78 -12.37
N ALA A 132 -1.28 6.81 -13.04
CA ALA A 132 -0.56 5.66 -13.60
C ALA A 132 0.41 6.11 -14.70
N GLN A 133 -0.02 7.07 -15.53
CA GLN A 133 0.81 7.61 -16.59
C GLN A 133 1.91 8.53 -16.05
N SER A 134 1.60 9.39 -15.07
CA SER A 134 2.57 10.35 -14.53
C SER A 134 3.65 9.66 -13.67
N LEU A 135 3.29 8.58 -12.97
CA LEU A 135 4.19 7.86 -12.07
C LEU A 135 4.82 6.61 -12.70
N LYS A 136 4.62 6.34 -14.00
CA LYS A 136 5.13 5.14 -14.69
C LYS A 136 6.65 4.93 -14.61
N HIS A 137 7.42 6.00 -14.38
CA HIS A 137 8.87 5.96 -14.23
C HIS A 137 9.33 6.30 -12.81
N ALA A 138 8.38 6.57 -11.91
CA ALA A 138 8.69 6.87 -10.53
C ALA A 138 9.33 5.65 -9.85
N THR A 139 10.33 5.90 -9.03
CA THR A 139 11.02 4.85 -8.27
C THR A 139 10.90 5.17 -6.79
N CYS A 140 10.48 4.18 -6.00
CA CYS A 140 10.36 4.33 -4.56
C CYS A 140 11.66 4.88 -3.94
N PRO A 141 11.61 5.93 -3.12
CA PRO A 141 12.80 6.48 -2.45
C PRO A 141 13.57 5.44 -1.62
N PHE A 142 12.89 4.41 -1.12
CA PHE A 142 13.50 3.33 -0.34
C PHE A 142 14.06 2.18 -1.18
N LEU A 143 14.08 2.27 -2.51
CA LEU A 143 14.68 1.22 -3.35
C LEU A 143 16.21 1.30 -3.31
N VAL A 144 16.89 0.51 -2.50
CA VAL A 144 18.36 0.54 -2.35
C VAL A 144 18.95 -0.69 -3.02
N MET A 145 19.88 -0.50 -3.98
CA MET A 145 20.51 -1.60 -4.74
C MET A 145 19.49 -2.60 -5.33
N ASP A 146 18.44 -2.08 -5.99
CA ASP A 146 17.34 -2.87 -6.55
C ASP A 146 16.54 -3.73 -5.55
N LYS A 147 16.68 -3.47 -4.24
CA LYS A 147 15.91 -4.11 -3.18
C LYS A 147 15.17 -3.08 -2.34
N CYS A 148 14.03 -3.45 -1.77
CA CYS A 148 13.33 -2.58 -0.83
C CYS A 148 14.16 -2.45 0.46
N GLY A 149 14.71 -1.25 0.72
CA GLY A 149 15.52 -0.99 1.90
C GLY A 149 14.73 -1.18 3.20
N ILE A 150 13.43 -0.88 3.17
CA ILE A 150 12.52 -0.97 4.32
C ILE A 150 11.70 -2.27 4.31
N TYR A 151 12.14 -3.34 3.63
CA TYR A 151 11.32 -4.56 3.49
C TYR A 151 10.77 -5.12 4.81
N PRO A 152 11.55 -5.22 5.91
CA PRO A 152 11.05 -5.76 7.18
C PRO A 152 9.93 -4.92 7.81
N VAL A 153 9.94 -3.61 7.57
CA VAL A 153 8.96 -2.64 8.09
C VAL A 153 8.10 -2.04 6.98
N ARG A 154 7.99 -2.73 5.84
CA ARG A 154 7.25 -2.23 4.68
C ARG A 154 5.78 -2.01 5.07
N PRO A 155 5.12 -0.97 4.54
CA PRO A 155 3.74 -0.68 4.88
C PRO A 155 2.81 -1.84 4.56
N ALA A 156 1.66 -1.91 5.23
CA ALA A 156 0.68 -2.96 5.02
C ALA A 156 0.24 -3.07 3.56
N LYS A 157 0.03 -1.93 2.89
CA LYS A 157 -0.33 -1.92 1.47
C LYS A 157 0.74 -2.57 0.59
N CYS A 158 2.02 -2.39 0.94
CA CYS A 158 3.14 -3.08 0.27
C CYS A 158 3.21 -4.56 0.63
N ARG A 159 2.84 -4.98 1.86
CA ARG A 159 2.77 -6.39 2.26
C ARG A 159 1.70 -7.15 1.48
N ALA A 160 0.54 -6.54 1.30
CA ALA A 160 -0.59 -7.11 0.57
C ALA A 160 -0.33 -7.24 -0.95
N MET A 161 0.59 -6.44 -1.49
CA MET A 161 0.88 -6.42 -2.92
C MET A 161 1.38 -7.78 -3.42
N GLY A 162 0.79 -8.24 -4.51
CA GLY A 162 1.05 -9.52 -5.16
C GLY A 162 0.26 -10.70 -4.61
N ASN A 163 -0.28 -10.59 -3.39
CA ASN A 163 -0.76 -11.73 -2.62
C ASN A 163 -2.13 -11.48 -1.96
N SER A 164 -2.82 -10.41 -2.35
CA SER A 164 -4.16 -10.10 -1.87
C SER A 164 -5.12 -9.75 -3.01
N LEU A 165 -6.40 -9.75 -2.70
CA LEU A 165 -7.44 -9.08 -3.49
C LEU A 165 -7.62 -7.65 -2.98
N VAL A 166 -8.17 -6.79 -3.84
CA VAL A 166 -8.69 -5.48 -3.49
C VAL A 166 -10.10 -5.36 -4.03
N GLN A 167 -11.02 -4.92 -3.17
CA GLN A 167 -12.38 -4.57 -3.54
C GLN A 167 -12.45 -3.07 -3.84
N ILE A 168 -13.01 -2.75 -5.00
CA ILE A 168 -13.30 -1.39 -5.46
C ILE A 168 -14.76 -1.41 -5.89
N GLU A 169 -15.63 -0.79 -5.09
CA GLU A 169 -17.08 -0.83 -5.29
C GLU A 169 -17.56 -2.29 -5.37
N ASP A 170 -18.24 -2.64 -6.47
CA ASP A 170 -18.78 -3.98 -6.73
C ASP A 170 -17.77 -4.89 -7.46
N THR A 171 -16.53 -4.42 -7.65
CA THR A 171 -15.49 -5.17 -8.36
C THR A 171 -14.39 -5.66 -7.43
N VAL A 172 -13.86 -6.84 -7.71
CA VAL A 172 -12.72 -7.43 -7.00
C VAL A 172 -11.60 -7.65 -7.99
N LYS A 173 -10.39 -7.23 -7.63
CA LYS A 173 -9.20 -7.34 -8.46
C LYS A 173 -8.07 -7.95 -7.66
N VAL A 174 -7.15 -8.61 -8.35
CA VAL A 174 -5.87 -8.99 -7.74
C VAL A 174 -5.06 -7.72 -7.50
N HIS A 175 -4.61 -7.51 -6.27
CA HIS A 175 -3.76 -6.39 -5.91
C HIS A 175 -2.32 -6.75 -6.25
N THR A 176 -1.90 -6.49 -7.50
CA THR A 176 -0.57 -6.89 -7.97
C THR A 176 -0.02 -5.95 -9.06
N CYS A 177 1.23 -6.15 -9.47
CA CYS A 177 1.84 -5.40 -10.56
C CYS A 177 1.38 -5.92 -11.93
N ALA A 178 1.49 -5.09 -12.98
CA ALA A 178 1.04 -5.44 -14.32
C ALA A 178 1.64 -6.75 -14.87
N TRP A 179 2.89 -7.06 -14.52
CA TRP A 179 3.55 -8.29 -14.95
C TRP A 179 2.99 -9.55 -14.29
N GLU A 180 2.49 -9.43 -13.07
CA GLU A 180 1.91 -10.58 -12.37
C GLU A 180 0.46 -10.85 -12.82
N ILE A 181 -0.24 -9.83 -13.32
CA ILE A 181 -1.60 -9.98 -13.85
C ILE A 181 -1.63 -11.06 -14.93
N SER A 182 -0.67 -11.07 -15.86
CA SER A 182 -0.60 -12.11 -16.90
C SER A 182 -0.38 -13.51 -16.32
N ASN A 183 0.41 -13.64 -15.25
CA ASN A 183 0.63 -14.94 -14.61
C ASN A 183 -0.66 -15.46 -13.94
N PHE A 184 -1.45 -14.56 -13.34
CA PHE A 184 -2.76 -14.91 -12.78
C PHE A 184 -3.75 -15.30 -13.88
N GLU A 185 -3.80 -14.55 -14.98
CA GLU A 185 -4.68 -14.88 -16.10
C GLU A 185 -4.36 -16.25 -16.70
N ASP A 186 -3.08 -16.54 -16.94
CA ASP A 186 -2.64 -17.82 -17.48
C ASP A 186 -3.00 -18.97 -16.54
N TYR A 187 -2.81 -18.79 -15.24
CA TYR A 187 -3.22 -19.78 -14.24
C TYR A 187 -4.73 -20.01 -14.23
N MET A 188 -5.55 -18.95 -14.24
CA MET A 188 -7.01 -19.09 -14.29
C MET A 188 -7.47 -19.83 -15.55
N ARG A 189 -6.83 -19.56 -16.70
CA ARG A 189 -7.10 -20.28 -17.96
C ARG A 189 -6.78 -21.78 -17.80
N GLN A 190 -5.66 -22.12 -17.18
CA GLN A 190 -5.26 -23.51 -16.94
C GLN A 190 -6.20 -24.24 -15.98
N GLN A 191 -6.67 -23.57 -14.93
CA GLN A 191 -7.60 -24.16 -13.96
C GLN A 191 -9.04 -24.25 -14.46
N GLY A 192 -9.38 -23.59 -15.57
CA GLY A 192 -10.77 -23.50 -16.06
C GLY A 192 -11.72 -22.77 -15.10
N SER A 193 -11.17 -22.02 -14.14
CA SER A 193 -11.93 -21.30 -13.11
C SER A 193 -11.29 -19.96 -12.80
N ARG A 194 -12.12 -18.94 -12.58
CA ARG A 194 -11.70 -17.61 -12.09
C ARG A 194 -11.81 -17.47 -10.57
N ALA A 195 -12.15 -18.54 -9.86
CA ALA A 195 -12.26 -18.51 -8.41
C ALA A 195 -10.86 -18.44 -7.77
N LEU A 196 -10.63 -17.39 -6.98
CA LEU A 196 -9.45 -17.24 -6.13
C LEU A 196 -9.90 -17.12 -4.67
N THR A 197 -9.10 -17.65 -3.77
CA THR A 197 -9.26 -17.49 -2.33
C THR A 197 -7.97 -16.86 -1.81
N MET A 198 -7.99 -15.56 -1.63
CA MET A 198 -6.87 -14.79 -1.12
C MET A 198 -7.40 -13.77 -0.10
N PRO A 199 -6.55 -13.26 0.80
CA PRO A 199 -6.92 -12.20 1.73
C PRO A 199 -7.36 -10.94 0.99
N VAL A 200 -8.26 -10.15 1.59
CA VAL A 200 -8.75 -8.89 1.01
C VAL A 200 -8.10 -7.70 1.71
N TRP A 201 -7.35 -6.89 0.95
CA TRP A 201 -6.62 -5.71 1.44
C TRP A 201 -7.50 -4.76 2.27
N ASN A 202 -8.72 -4.49 1.80
CA ASN A 202 -9.65 -3.55 2.44
C ASN A 202 -9.97 -3.90 3.89
N ILE A 203 -9.83 -5.17 4.31
CA ILE A 203 -10.02 -5.58 5.71
C ILE A 203 -8.87 -5.04 6.56
N PHE A 204 -7.62 -5.27 6.13
CA PHE A 204 -6.44 -4.80 6.86
C PHE A 204 -6.38 -3.29 6.93
N GLU A 205 -6.79 -2.61 5.86
CA GLU A 205 -6.90 -1.15 5.87
C GLU A 205 -7.79 -0.63 7.02
N LYS A 206 -8.96 -1.25 7.24
CA LYS A 206 -9.85 -0.88 8.34
C LYS A 206 -9.26 -1.22 9.71
N VAL A 207 -8.52 -2.32 9.82
CA VAL A 207 -7.85 -2.69 11.08
C VAL A 207 -6.75 -1.68 11.41
N ILE A 208 -5.99 -1.24 10.40
CA ILE A 208 -4.96 -0.19 10.57
C ILE A 208 -5.60 1.12 11.01
N GLU A 209 -6.80 1.47 10.52
CA GLU A 209 -7.54 2.64 10.99
C GLU A 209 -7.90 2.57 12.48
N ILE A 210 -8.15 1.38 13.03
CA ILE A 210 -8.47 1.19 14.46
C ILE A 210 -7.23 1.44 15.32
N VAL A 211 -6.08 0.91 14.92
CA VAL A 211 -4.82 1.06 15.69
C VAL A 211 -4.15 2.41 15.46
N ASN A 212 -4.49 3.11 14.38
CA ASN A 212 -3.94 4.43 14.08
C ASN A 212 -4.51 5.49 15.04
N PRO A 213 -3.68 6.38 15.62
CA PRO A 213 -4.16 7.36 16.57
C PRO A 213 -5.23 8.29 15.99
N THR A 214 -6.29 8.52 16.75
CA THR A 214 -7.45 9.34 16.33
C THR A 214 -7.03 10.70 15.81
N GLY A 215 -7.52 11.04 14.62
CA GLY A 215 -7.26 12.33 13.97
C GLY A 215 -5.90 12.41 13.28
N SER A 216 -5.08 11.37 13.29
CA SER A 216 -3.83 11.36 12.52
C SER A 216 -4.09 11.30 11.01
N MET A 217 -3.18 11.89 10.26
CA MET A 217 -3.25 11.90 8.80
C MET A 217 -2.89 10.52 8.22
N LYS A 218 -3.54 10.15 7.11
CA LYS A 218 -2.99 9.19 6.15
C LYS A 218 -2.37 9.97 5.02
N ALA A 219 -1.12 9.68 4.68
CA ALA A 219 -0.45 10.37 3.59
C ALA A 219 0.26 9.40 2.66
N VAL A 220 0.44 9.84 1.41
CA VAL A 220 1.30 9.12 0.47
C VAL A 220 2.72 9.07 1.05
N MET A 221 3.36 7.90 1.02
CA MET A 221 4.65 7.67 1.69
C MET A 221 5.77 8.69 1.32
N PRO A 222 5.93 9.17 0.07
CA PRO A 222 6.90 10.22 -0.22
C PRO A 222 6.58 11.57 0.45
N ILE A 223 5.30 11.88 0.72
CA ILE A 223 4.90 13.08 1.48
C ILE A 223 5.36 12.94 2.93
N TRP A 224 5.13 11.78 3.55
CA TRP A 224 5.68 11.48 4.87
C TRP A 224 7.19 11.67 4.92
N LEU A 225 7.90 11.07 3.95
CA LEU A 225 9.36 11.14 3.90
C LEU A 225 9.87 12.58 3.74
N ILE A 226 9.34 13.37 2.79
CA ILE A 226 9.86 14.72 2.54
C ILE A 226 9.54 15.71 3.66
N THR A 227 8.38 15.57 4.29
CA THR A 227 7.98 16.44 5.42
C THR A 227 8.82 16.20 6.67
N HIS A 228 9.47 15.04 6.77
CA HIS A 228 10.37 14.65 7.86
C HIS A 228 11.85 14.83 7.54
N ILE A 229 12.20 15.52 6.44
CA ILE A 229 13.57 15.90 6.15
C ILE A 229 13.81 17.35 6.64
N ARG A 230 14.91 17.58 7.37
CA ARG A 230 15.39 18.91 7.78
C ARG A 230 16.87 19.02 7.46
N GLY A 231 17.23 19.95 6.57
CA GLY A 231 18.57 19.93 6.01
C GLY A 231 18.87 18.54 5.44
N ASN A 232 20.00 17.94 5.78
CA ASN A 232 20.39 16.60 5.34
C ASN A 232 20.13 15.49 6.37
N SER A 233 19.24 15.71 7.33
CA SER A 233 18.84 14.70 8.32
C SER A 233 17.35 14.41 8.26
N LEU A 234 16.97 13.23 8.74
CA LEU A 234 15.59 12.87 9.05
C LEU A 234 15.27 13.35 10.47
N LEU A 235 14.01 13.69 10.71
CA LEU A 235 13.50 13.95 12.05
C LEU A 235 13.50 12.65 12.87
N GLU A 236 13.63 12.77 14.20
CA GLU A 236 13.57 11.61 15.10
C GLU A 236 12.12 11.21 15.41
N GLU A 237 11.22 12.20 15.56
CA GLU A 237 9.82 11.99 15.91
C GLU A 237 8.89 12.18 14.71
N PRO A 238 7.82 11.37 14.60
CA PRO A 238 6.79 11.57 13.58
C PRO A 238 5.89 12.76 13.91
N ASP A 239 5.61 13.62 12.94
CA ASP A 239 4.54 14.61 13.00
C ASP A 239 3.22 13.96 12.53
N PRO A 240 2.21 13.73 13.38
CA PRO A 240 0.98 13.04 12.98
C PRO A 240 0.13 13.79 11.94
N LYS A 241 0.43 15.07 11.68
CA LYS A 241 -0.27 15.93 10.71
C LYS A 241 0.72 16.84 9.98
N PRO A 242 1.65 16.26 9.21
CA PRO A 242 2.68 17.05 8.58
C PRO A 242 2.04 18.02 7.59
N LEU A 243 2.41 19.30 7.67
CA LEU A 243 1.97 20.29 6.70
C LEU A 243 2.54 19.92 5.32
N ILE A 244 1.65 19.70 4.36
CA ILE A 244 2.02 19.45 2.97
C ILE A 244 2.37 20.80 2.32
N ALA A 245 3.57 21.29 2.62
CA ALA A 245 4.21 22.39 1.92
C ALA A 245 5.24 21.80 0.94
N LEU A 246 4.74 21.15 -0.12
CA LEU A 246 5.58 20.63 -1.21
C LEU A 246 6.01 21.73 -2.16
#